data_AF-A0A9X2SUL8-F1
#
_entry.id   AF-A0A9X2SUL8-F1
#
_cell.length_a   1.000
_cell.length_b   1.000
_cell.length_c   1.000
_cell.angle_alpha   90.00
_cell.angle_beta   90.00
_cell.angle_gamma   90.00
#
_symmetry.space_group_name_H-M   'P 1'
#
loop_
_entity.id
_entity.type
_entity.pdbx_description
1 polymer ?
#
loop_
_entity_poly.entity_id
_entity_poly.type
_entity_poly.pdbx_seq_one_letter_code
_entity_poly.pdbx_strand_id
1 'polypeptide(L)'
;APKLLGALKVAKVKGTLETELKKIERCQLLILDDLFIVPLDAKECPILLEIIEDRHERKSLIITSQYPSSNWYDMVGDPTIADAILDRIIHTAHTIELYGESMRKLRSKKNEKF
;
A
#
# COMPACT_ATOMS: atom_id res chain seq x y z
N ALA A 1 2.59 -4.99 1.89
CA ALA A 1 1.43 -4.33 2.51
C ALA A 1 0.51 -5.30 3.27
N PRO A 2 0.10 -6.48 2.73
CA PRO A 2 -0.92 -7.33 3.38
C PRO A 2 -0.57 -7.75 4.81
N LYS A 3 0.69 -8.10 5.07
CA LYS A 3 1.18 -8.46 6.42
C LYS A 3 1.04 -7.30 7.42
N LEU A 4 1.31 -6.07 6.99
CA LEU A 4 1.21 -4.87 7.83
C LEU A 4 -0.26 -4.61 8.19
N LEU A 5 -1.14 -4.57 7.20
CA LEU A 5 -2.58 -4.32 7.41
C LEU A 5 -3.20 -5.42 8.28
N GLY A 6 -2.83 -6.69 8.06
CA GLY A 6 -3.24 -7.79 8.92
C GLY A 6 -2.78 -7.62 10.38
N ALA A 7 -1.54 -7.20 10.61
CA ALA A 7 -1.02 -6.93 11.95
C ALA A 7 -1.75 -5.75 12.62
N LEU A 8 -2.03 -4.68 11.87
CA LEU A 8 -2.76 -3.51 12.39
C LEU A 8 -4.24 -3.84 12.68
N LYS A 9 -4.87 -4.70 11.88
CA LYS A 9 -6.21 -5.22 12.16
C LYS A 9 -6.24 -5.97 13.50
N VAL A 10 -5.22 -6.78 13.78
CA VAL A 10 -5.06 -7.44 15.09
C VAL A 10 -4.80 -6.42 16.20
N ALA A 11 -3.95 -5.42 15.96
CA ALA A 11 -3.67 -4.35 16.92
C ALA A 11 -4.95 -3.56 17.27
N LYS A 12 -5.83 -3.32 16.30
CA LYS A 12 -7.14 -2.68 16.50
C LYS A 12 -8.02 -3.48 17.46
N VAL A 13 -8.12 -4.79 17.26
CA VAL A 13 -8.86 -5.69 18.16
C VAL A 13 -8.27 -5.70 19.57
N LYS A 14 -6.94 -5.58 19.69
CA LYS A 14 -6.23 -5.54 20.97
C LYS A 14 -6.19 -4.16 21.65
N GLY A 15 -6.74 -3.12 21.01
CA GLY A 15 -6.68 -1.74 21.51
C GLY A 15 -5.29 -1.10 21.44
N THR A 16 -4.35 -1.66 20.67
CA THR A 16 -2.98 -1.15 20.53
C THR A 16 -2.70 -0.47 19.19
N LEU A 17 -3.74 -0.23 18.37
CA LEU A 17 -3.59 0.35 17.03
C LEU A 17 -2.87 1.70 17.06
N GLU A 18 -3.29 2.62 17.93
CA GLU A 18 -2.70 3.97 18.02
C GLU A 18 -1.19 3.92 18.28
N THR A 19 -0.74 2.99 19.13
CA THR A 19 0.69 2.79 19.41
C THR A 19 1.46 2.32 18.18
N GLU A 20 0.89 1.42 17.39
CA GLU A 20 1.50 0.96 16.14
C GLU A 20 1.50 2.04 15.06
N LEU A 21 0.42 2.81 14.93
CA LEU A 21 0.34 3.94 14.02
C LEU A 21 1.37 5.01 14.36
N LYS A 22 1.54 5.38 15.63
CA LYS A 22 2.59 6.31 16.09
C LYS A 22 4.00 5.83 15.73
N LYS A 23 4.26 4.52 15.69
CA LYS A 23 5.55 3.98 15.23
C LYS A 23 5.74 4.21 13.73
N ILE A 24 4.70 3.94 12.93
CA ILE A 24 4.69 4.15 11.48
C ILE A 24 4.82 5.63 11.15
N GLU A 25 4.08 6.48 11.86
CA GLU A 25 4.10 7.93 11.68
C GLU A 25 5.52 8.47 11.82
N ARG A 26 6.31 8.02 12.80
CA ARG A 26 7.69 8.47 13.02
C ARG A 26 8.64 8.18 11.84
N CYS A 27 8.32 7.22 10.97
CA CYS A 27 9.14 6.88 9.81
C CYS A 27 9.10 7.99 8.74
N GLN A 28 10.27 8.51 8.37
CA GLN A 28 10.40 9.52 7.29
C GLN A 28 9.94 8.97 5.93
N LEU A 29 10.18 7.69 5.68
CA LEU A 29 9.74 6.97 4.49
C LEU A 29 8.97 5.71 4.91
N LEU A 30 7.79 5.51 4.33
CA LEU A 30 7.04 4.27 4.40
C LEU A 30 6.96 3.66 3.00
N ILE A 31 7.23 2.36 2.89
CA ILE A 31 7.11 1.61 1.64
C ILE A 31 5.99 0.58 1.81
N LEU A 32 4.95 0.72 1.02
CA LEU A 32 3.84 -0.23 0.93
C LEU A 32 4.02 -1.10 -0.31
N ASP A 33 4.72 -2.22 -0.11
CA ASP A 33 5.01 -3.17 -1.19
C ASP A 33 3.79 -4.06 -1.51
N ASP A 34 3.54 -4.37 -2.79
CA ASP A 34 2.42 -5.20 -3.29
C ASP A 34 1.05 -4.78 -2.70
N LEU A 35 0.73 -3.48 -2.73
CA LEU A 35 -0.57 -2.97 -2.35
C LEU A 35 -1.63 -3.32 -3.42
N PHE A 36 -2.87 -3.54 -2.98
CA PHE A 36 -4.01 -3.87 -3.84
C PHE A 36 -3.90 -5.18 -4.63
N ILE A 37 -2.93 -6.05 -4.31
CA ILE A 37 -2.88 -7.42 -4.86
C ILE A 37 -4.12 -8.24 -4.48
N VAL A 38 -4.72 -7.91 -3.33
CA VAL A 38 -6.03 -8.38 -2.87
C VAL A 38 -6.83 -7.13 -2.49
N PRO A 39 -8.14 -7.07 -2.80
CA PRO A 39 -8.99 -5.97 -2.35
C PRO A 39 -8.96 -5.83 -0.83
N LEU A 40 -9.01 -4.58 -0.35
CA LEU A 40 -9.05 -4.28 1.08
C LEU A 40 -10.38 -4.72 1.67
N ASP A 41 -10.35 -5.25 2.90
CA ASP A 41 -11.57 -5.49 3.65
C ASP A 41 -12.05 -4.23 4.39
N ALA A 42 -13.32 -4.22 4.83
CA ALA A 42 -13.93 -3.08 5.52
C ALA A 42 -13.22 -2.67 6.83
N LYS A 43 -12.37 -3.53 7.41
CA LYS A 43 -11.57 -3.21 8.60
C LYS A 43 -10.22 -2.63 8.23
N GLU A 44 -9.69 -2.98 7.06
CA GLU A 44 -8.41 -2.52 6.52
C GLU A 44 -8.52 -1.15 5.85
N CYS A 45 -9.62 -0.83 5.16
CA CYS A 45 -9.79 0.47 4.49
C CYS A 45 -9.60 1.67 5.44
N PRO A 46 -10.23 1.71 6.64
CA PRO A 46 -10.04 2.83 7.55
C PRO A 46 -8.60 2.91 8.10
N ILE A 47 -7.93 1.78 8.29
CA ILE A 47 -6.55 1.73 8.79
C ILE A 47 -5.60 2.30 7.72
N LEU A 48 -5.78 1.93 6.46
CA LEU A 48 -4.96 2.47 5.38
C LEU A 48 -5.19 3.97 5.20
N LEU A 49 -6.44 4.43 5.28
CA LEU A 49 -6.78 5.85 5.21
C LEU A 49 -6.05 6.63 6.33
N GLU A 50 -6.08 6.14 7.57
CA GLU A 50 -5.41 6.78 8.71
C GLU A 50 -3.88 6.90 8.48
N ILE A 51 -3.23 5.84 7.98
CA ILE A 51 -1.81 5.88 7.61
C ILE A 51 -1.54 6.92 6.52
N ILE A 52 -2.42 7.02 5.52
CA ILE A 52 -2.25 7.95 4.41
C ILE A 52 -2.46 9.39 4.88
N GLU A 53 -3.46 9.63 5.71
CA GLU A 53 -3.78 10.93 6.32
C GLU A 53 -2.61 11.47 7.14
N ASP A 54 -2.02 10.65 8.00
CA ASP A 54 -0.86 11.02 8.83
C ASP A 54 0.37 11.41 7.99
N ARG A 55 0.46 10.91 6.76
CA ARG A 55 1.60 11.12 5.86
C ARG A 55 1.36 12.16 4.79
N HIS A 56 0.11 12.43 4.43
CA HIS A 56 -0.26 13.36 3.38
C HIS A 56 0.39 14.73 3.62
N GLU A 57 1.10 15.24 2.60
CA GLU A 57 1.86 16.51 2.64
C GLU A 57 2.91 16.62 3.76
N ARG A 58 3.25 15.52 4.44
CA ARG A 58 4.14 15.53 5.61
C ARG A 58 5.35 14.61 5.46
N LYS A 59 5.15 13.37 4.99
CA LYS A 59 6.21 12.35 4.93
C LYS A 59 6.08 11.48 3.69
N SER A 60 7.21 11.00 3.17
CA SER A 60 7.25 10.30 1.88
C SER A 60 6.60 8.91 1.95
N LEU A 61 5.88 8.54 0.89
CA LEU A 61 5.24 7.24 0.72
C LEU A 61 5.66 6.67 -0.62
N ILE A 62 6.12 5.41 -0.63
CA ILE A 62 6.30 4.65 -1.87
C ILE A 62 5.30 3.50 -1.85
N ILE A 63 4.57 3.34 -2.95
CA ILE A 63 3.62 2.25 -3.13
C ILE A 63 4.07 1.46 -4.35
N THR A 64 4.10 0.14 -4.24
CA THR A 64 4.21 -0.75 -5.40
C THR A 64 2.90 -1.51 -5.53
N SER A 65 2.46 -1.75 -6.76
CA SER A 65 1.26 -2.53 -7.05
C SER A 65 1.43 -3.30 -8.35
N GLN A 66 0.76 -4.45 -8.44
CA GLN A 66 0.63 -5.22 -9.67
C GLN A 66 -0.44 -4.66 -10.60
N TYR A 67 -1.33 -3.81 -10.07
CA TYR A 67 -2.42 -3.19 -10.81
C TYR A 67 -2.11 -1.71 -11.08
N PRO A 68 -2.48 -1.19 -12.26
CA PRO A 68 -2.36 0.23 -12.53
C PRO A 68 -3.28 1.02 -11.59
N SER A 69 -2.93 2.29 -11.33
CA SER A 69 -3.63 3.15 -10.37
C SER A 69 -5.11 3.36 -10.70
N SER A 70 -5.49 3.27 -11.98
CA SER A 70 -6.88 3.29 -12.45
C SER A 70 -7.76 2.20 -11.83
N ASN A 71 -7.18 1.08 -11.39
CA ASN A 71 -7.92 -0.04 -10.80
C ASN A 71 -7.99 0.04 -9.28
N TRP A 72 -7.27 0.96 -8.63
CA TRP A 72 -7.19 0.99 -7.17
C TRP A 72 -8.50 1.40 -6.52
N TYR A 73 -9.35 2.15 -7.22
CA TYR A 73 -10.69 2.55 -6.74
C TYR A 73 -11.52 1.32 -6.36
N ASP A 74 -11.61 0.35 -7.27
CA ASP A 74 -12.35 -0.90 -7.06
C ASP A 74 -11.71 -1.77 -5.96
N MET A 75 -10.40 -1.67 -5.76
CA MET A 75 -9.67 -2.46 -4.77
C MET A 75 -9.87 -1.95 -3.34
N VAL A 76 -10.27 -0.69 -3.16
CA VAL A 76 -10.67 -0.15 -1.84
C VAL A 76 -12.11 -0.54 -1.51
N GLY A 77 -12.97 -0.69 -2.52
CA GLY A 77 -14.34 -1.21 -2.41
C GLY A 77 -15.38 -0.22 -1.86
N ASP A 78 -15.04 0.60 -0.85
CA ASP A 78 -15.89 1.69 -0.38
C ASP A 78 -15.61 2.97 -1.20
N PRO A 79 -16.58 3.51 -1.96
CA PRO A 79 -16.37 4.67 -2.83
C PRO A 79 -15.86 5.91 -2.09
N THR A 80 -16.39 6.18 -0.89
CA THR A 80 -16.04 7.38 -0.13
C THR A 80 -14.61 7.30 0.39
N ILE A 81 -14.21 6.13 0.89
CA ILE A 81 -12.84 5.89 1.33
C ILE A 81 -11.89 5.84 0.13
N ALA A 82 -12.32 5.26 -0.99
CA ALA A 82 -11.54 5.21 -2.22
C ALA A 82 -11.20 6.62 -2.70
N ASP A 83 -12.19 7.51 -2.80
CA ASP A 83 -11.98 8.91 -3.14
C ASP A 83 -10.99 9.57 -2.18
N ALA A 84 -11.19 9.41 -0.86
CA ALA A 84 -10.31 10.01 0.14
C ALA A 84 -8.85 9.51 0.06
N ILE A 85 -8.65 8.20 -0.16
CA ILE A 85 -7.33 7.59 -0.30
C ILE A 85 -6.65 8.06 -1.58
N LEU A 86 -7.36 7.96 -2.71
CA LEU A 86 -6.79 8.20 -4.03
C LEU A 86 -6.50 9.68 -4.27
N ASP A 87 -7.35 10.58 -3.77
CA ASP A 87 -7.11 12.03 -3.81
C ASP A 87 -5.76 12.38 -3.15
N ARG A 88 -5.46 11.74 -2.02
CA ARG A 88 -4.22 11.97 -1.25
C ARG A 88 -2.98 11.33 -1.87
N ILE A 89 -3.10 10.14 -2.49
CA ILE A 89 -1.92 9.40 -2.98
C ILE A 89 -1.68 9.51 -4.47
N ILE A 90 -2.71 9.63 -5.31
CA ILE A 90 -2.54 9.65 -6.78
C ILE A 90 -2.24 11.06 -7.26
N HIS A 91 -2.98 12.07 -6.78
CA HIS A 91 -2.89 13.42 -7.33
C HIS A 91 -1.53 14.08 -7.11
N THR A 92 -0.83 13.70 -6.05
CA THR A 92 0.50 14.22 -5.69
C THR A 92 1.64 13.27 -6.06
N ALA A 93 1.35 12.09 -6.60
CA ALA A 93 2.36 11.08 -6.86
C ALA A 93 3.10 11.29 -8.18
N HIS A 94 4.37 10.87 -8.16
CA HIS A 94 5.09 10.51 -9.37
C HIS A 94 4.82 9.04 -9.70
N THR A 95 4.00 8.79 -10.71
CA THR A 95 3.71 7.43 -11.18
C THR A 95 4.76 6.96 -12.17
N ILE A 96 5.27 5.75 -11.95
CA ILE A 96 6.21 5.07 -12.85
C ILE A 96 5.58 3.74 -13.24
N GLU A 97 5.18 3.62 -14.51
CA GLU A 97 4.73 2.34 -15.07
C GLU A 97 5.95 1.51 -15.49
N LEU A 98 6.01 0.27 -15.01
CA LEU A 98 7.08 -0.66 -15.32
C LEU A 98 6.57 -1.71 -16.31
N TYR A 99 7.37 -1.94 -17.35
CA TYR A 99 7.09 -2.94 -18.38
C TYR A 99 8.25 -3.93 -18.49
N GLY A 100 7.96 -5.12 -19.01
CA GLY A 100 8.96 -6.15 -19.32
C GLY A 100 8.69 -7.50 -18.66
N GLU A 101 9.56 -8.47 -18.95
CA GLU A 101 9.46 -9.81 -18.39
C GLU A 101 9.87 -9.84 -16.91
N SER A 102 9.34 -10.82 -16.18
CA SER A 102 9.74 -11.06 -14.79
C SER A 102 11.25 -11.29 -14.69
N MET A 103 11.92 -10.45 -13.89
CA MET A 103 13.33 -10.63 -13.55
C MET A 103 13.62 -11.99 -12.91
N ARG A 104 12.64 -12.61 -12.24
CA ARG A 104 12.80 -13.97 -11.67
C ARG A 104 12.98 -15.01 -12.78
N LYS A 105 12.20 -14.93 -13.86
CA LYS A 105 12.33 -15.81 -15.05
C LYS A 105 13.66 -15.59 -15.78
N LEU A 106 14.09 -14.33 -15.92
CA LEU A 106 15.36 -14.02 -16.57
C LEU A 106 16.56 -14.58 -15.80
N ARG A 107 16.52 -14.52 -14.46
CA ARG A 107 17.57 -15.09 -13.60
C ARG A 107 17.58 -16.62 -13.62
N SER A 108 16.43 -17.29 -13.66
CA SER A 108 16.39 -18.76 -13.75
C SER A 108 16.99 -19.27 -15.07
N LYS A 109 16.61 -18.68 -16.21
CA LYS A 109 17.18 -19.01 -17.53
C LYS A 109 18.70 -18.81 -17.61
N LYS A 110 19.25 -17.86 -16.84
CA LYS A 110 20.70 -17.62 -16.80
C LYS A 110 21.45 -18.72 -16.06
N ASN A 111 20.83 -19.33 -15.04
CA ASN A 111 21.42 -20.41 -14.26
C ASN A 111 21.32 -21.78 -14.95
N GLU A 112 20.36 -22.00 -15.85
CA GLU A 112 20.24 -23.22 -16.66
C GLU A 112 21.29 -23.32 -17.79
N LYS A 113 21.98 -22.22 -18.11
CA LYS A 113 23.02 -22.15 -19.14
C LYS A 113 24.44 -22.38 -18.59
N PHE A 114 24.56 -22.82 -17.35
CA PHE A 114 25.78 -23.29 -16.69
C PHE A 114 25.56 -24.72 -16.20
#